data_AF-A0A377GP55-F1
#
_entry.id   AF-A0A377GP55-F1
#
_cell.length_a   1.000
_cell.length_b   1.000
_cell.length_c   1.000
_cell.angle_alpha   90.00
_cell.angle_beta   90.00
_cell.angle_gamma   90.00
#
_symmetry.space_group_name_H-M   'P 1'
#
loop_
_entity.id
_entity.type
_entity.pdbx_description
1 polymer ?
#
loop_
_entity_poly.entity_id
_entity_poly.type
_entity_poly.pdbx_seq_one_letter_code
_entity_poly.pdbx_strand_id
1 'polypeptide(L)'
;MKTLTRKEKIEEQKKRNNERKLRARILLKFGLVAEITYIIEYGTYIILGHLLKFKNVSPLEKESLKNDGEKIFKEIEEHDKETVITLTTEEKKARNHKLIGIGALFEIANLININLDIITGYCYSLHKKDQNYINDCNVKGKLYFLKKGEKKNDKKNI
;
A
#
# COMPACT_ATOMS: atom_id res chain seq x y z
N MET A 1 29.82 -22.42 7.41
CA MET A 1 28.96 -21.31 7.89
C MET A 1 29.63 -20.66 9.08
N LYS A 2 29.78 -19.33 9.09
CA LYS A 2 30.40 -18.61 10.21
C LYS A 2 29.38 -18.50 11.35
N THR A 3 29.70 -19.04 12.53
CA THR A 3 28.79 -19.00 13.68
C THR A 3 28.85 -17.62 14.33
N LEU A 4 27.74 -16.88 14.27
CA LEU A 4 27.64 -15.55 14.88
C LEU A 4 27.75 -15.67 16.40
N THR A 5 28.55 -14.79 17.00
CA THR A 5 28.64 -14.56 18.43
C THR A 5 27.31 -14.04 18.99
N ARG A 6 27.13 -14.15 20.30
CA ARG A 6 25.91 -13.64 20.98
C ARG A 6 25.71 -12.15 20.75
N LYS A 7 26.78 -11.35 20.67
CA LYS A 7 26.73 -9.91 20.39
C LYS A 7 26.24 -9.64 18.97
N GLU A 8 26.81 -10.32 17.98
CA GLU A 8 26.40 -10.20 16.57
C GLU A 8 24.93 -10.61 16.37
N LYS A 9 24.46 -11.68 17.04
CA LYS A 9 23.04 -12.08 16.99
C LYS A 9 22.09 -10.99 17.53
N ILE A 10 22.48 -10.28 18.59
CA ILE A 10 21.69 -9.19 19.16
C ILE A 10 21.68 -7.98 18.21
N GLU A 11 22.82 -7.62 17.63
CA GLU A 11 22.93 -6.52 16.66
C GLU A 11 22.12 -6.79 15.39
N GLU A 12 22.20 -8.00 14.84
CA GLU A 12 21.35 -8.40 13.71
C GLU A 12 19.87 -8.31 14.06
N GLN A 13 19.47 -8.75 15.26
CA GLN A 13 18.08 -8.66 15.68
C GLN A 13 17.61 -7.21 15.79
N LYS A 14 18.45 -6.32 16.32
CA LYS A 14 18.17 -4.88 16.36
C LYS A 14 18.02 -4.31 14.95
N LYS A 15 18.92 -4.65 14.03
CA LYS A 15 18.86 -4.21 12.62
C LYS A 15 17.57 -4.66 11.95
N ARG A 16 17.22 -5.95 12.06
CA ARG A 16 15.97 -6.51 11.53
C ARG A 16 14.73 -5.82 12.12
N ASN A 17 14.74 -5.53 13.42
CA ASN A 17 13.63 -4.84 14.07
C ASN A 17 13.49 -3.39 13.57
N ASN A 18 14.60 -2.69 13.35
CA ASN A 18 14.59 -1.32 12.81
C ASN A 18 14.08 -1.31 11.36
N GLU A 19 14.54 -2.23 10.52
CA GLU A 19 14.06 -2.40 9.14
C GLU A 19 12.55 -2.68 9.10
N ARG A 20 12.05 -3.57 9.96
CA ARG A 20 10.61 -3.86 10.07
C ARG A 20 9.81 -2.63 10.48
N LYS A 21 10.30 -1.84 11.44
CA LYS A 21 9.65 -0.59 11.88
C LYS A 21 9.63 0.45 10.76
N LEU A 22 10.75 0.62 10.04
CA LEU A 22 10.83 1.54 8.91
C LEU A 22 9.85 1.15 7.81
N ARG A 23 9.82 -0.13 7.43
CA ARG A 23 8.87 -0.66 6.45
C ARG A 23 7.43 -0.42 6.90
N ALA A 24 7.09 -0.71 8.16
CA ALA A 24 5.74 -0.48 8.68
C ALA A 24 5.31 1.00 8.60
N ARG A 25 6.22 1.95 8.86
CA ARG A 25 5.95 3.39 8.69
C ARG A 25 5.67 3.76 7.24
N ILE A 26 6.47 3.24 6.31
CA ILE A 26 6.26 3.46 4.87
C ILE A 26 4.89 2.91 4.46
N LEU A 27 4.58 1.66 4.81
CA LEU A 27 3.32 1.03 4.47
C LEU A 27 2.12 1.76 5.09
N LEU A 28 2.24 2.23 6.34
CA LEU A 28 1.19 3.02 6.99
C LEU A 28 0.90 4.30 6.19
N LYS A 29 1.94 4.99 5.70
CA LYS A 29 1.77 6.20 4.88
C LYS A 29 0.95 5.94 3.61
N PHE A 30 1.23 4.83 2.92
CA PHE A 30 0.43 4.43 1.75
C PHE A 30 -0.97 3.94 2.12
N GLY A 31 -1.13 3.32 3.29
CA GLY A 31 -2.45 3.00 3.84
C GLY A 31 -3.29 4.26 4.08
N LEU A 32 -2.71 5.30 4.65
CA LEU A 32 -3.38 6.60 4.85
C LEU A 32 -3.78 7.27 3.53
N VAL A 33 -2.94 7.18 2.50
CA VAL A 33 -3.31 7.62 1.14
C VAL A 33 -4.56 6.88 0.66
N ALA A 34 -4.60 5.56 0.84
CA ALA A 34 -5.78 4.79 0.45
C ALA A 34 -7.04 5.16 1.24
N GLU A 35 -6.87 5.50 2.52
CA GLU A 35 -7.98 5.93 3.38
C GLU A 35 -8.51 7.31 3.00
N ILE A 36 -7.65 8.34 2.87
CA ILE A 36 -8.11 9.70 2.53
C ILE A 36 -8.72 9.77 1.13
N THR A 37 -8.22 8.93 0.21
CA THR A 37 -8.80 8.83 -1.13
C THR A 37 -10.04 7.94 -1.15
N TYR A 38 -10.50 7.42 -0.01
CA TYR A 38 -11.66 6.52 0.14
C TYR A 38 -11.61 5.25 -0.71
N ILE A 39 -10.45 4.89 -1.28
CA ILE A 39 -10.35 3.68 -2.09
C ILE A 39 -10.41 2.41 -1.24
N ILE A 40 -10.27 2.52 0.10
CA ILE A 40 -10.44 1.41 1.04
C ILE A 40 -11.84 0.80 1.02
N GLU A 41 -12.83 1.54 0.50
CA GLU A 41 -14.20 1.04 0.31
C GLU A 41 -14.29 0.04 -0.85
N TYR A 42 -13.31 0.02 -1.75
CA TYR A 42 -13.19 -1.03 -2.76
C TYR A 42 -12.55 -2.29 -2.18
N GLY A 43 -12.90 -3.44 -2.74
CA GLY A 43 -12.27 -4.71 -2.36
C GLY A 43 -10.77 -4.75 -2.71
N THR A 44 -9.98 -5.45 -1.89
CA THR A 44 -8.52 -5.63 -2.04
C THR A 44 -8.08 -5.98 -3.46
N TYR A 45 -8.83 -6.80 -4.19
CA TYR A 45 -8.51 -7.18 -5.57
C TYR A 45 -8.66 -6.02 -6.55
N ILE A 46 -9.69 -5.18 -6.38
CA ILE A 46 -9.91 -3.99 -7.20
C ILE A 46 -8.77 -3.00 -6.95
N ILE A 47 -8.47 -2.71 -5.68
CA ILE A 47 -7.36 -1.83 -5.30
C ILE A 47 -6.06 -2.33 -5.94
N LEU A 48 -5.70 -3.59 -5.71
CA LEU A 48 -4.47 -4.15 -6.26
C LEU A 48 -4.46 -4.13 -7.80
N GLY A 49 -5.57 -4.48 -8.46
CA GLY A 49 -5.68 -4.45 -9.91
C GLY A 49 -5.47 -3.05 -10.49
N HIS A 50 -6.02 -2.03 -9.82
CA HIS A 50 -5.79 -0.63 -10.16
C HIS A 50 -4.31 -0.26 -9.98
N LEU A 51 -3.71 -0.55 -8.82
CA LEU A 51 -2.28 -0.26 -8.56
C LEU A 51 -1.35 -0.95 -9.59
N LEU A 52 -1.64 -2.20 -9.98
CA LEU A 52 -0.87 -2.94 -10.99
C LEU A 52 -0.99 -2.36 -12.42
N LYS A 53 -1.97 -1.49 -12.68
CA LYS A 53 -2.12 -0.77 -13.95
C LYS A 53 -1.32 0.53 -13.97
N PHE A 54 -0.75 0.98 -12.86
CA PHE A 54 0.00 2.24 -12.78
C PHE A 54 1.17 2.31 -13.80
N LYS A 55 1.79 1.18 -14.10
CA LYS A 55 2.87 1.08 -15.11
C LYS A 55 2.44 1.51 -16.53
N ASN A 56 1.13 1.53 -16.81
CA ASN A 56 0.57 1.94 -18.10
C ASN A 56 0.24 3.45 -18.14
N VAL A 57 0.39 4.16 -17.02
CA VAL A 57 0.11 5.61 -16.95
C VAL A 57 1.25 6.36 -17.62
N SER A 58 0.91 7.18 -18.61
CA SER A 58 1.86 8.00 -19.36
C SER A 58 2.48 9.10 -18.50
N PRO A 59 3.64 9.67 -18.89
CA PRO A 59 4.24 10.79 -18.17
C PRO A 59 3.30 12.00 -18.04
N LEU A 60 2.57 12.35 -19.11
CA LEU A 60 1.61 13.47 -19.10
C LEU A 60 0.46 13.24 -18.13
N GLU A 61 -0.09 12.02 -18.09
CA GLU A 61 -1.11 11.67 -17.10
C GLU A 61 -0.56 11.74 -15.67
N LYS A 62 0.70 11.34 -15.44
CA LYS A 62 1.32 11.46 -14.11
C LYS A 62 1.40 12.91 -13.63
N GLU A 63 1.67 13.86 -14.51
CA GLU A 63 1.66 15.29 -14.14
C GLU A 63 0.26 15.76 -13.75
N SER A 64 -0.77 15.37 -14.51
CA SER A 64 -2.16 15.66 -14.15
C SER A 64 -2.55 15.06 -12.80
N LEU A 65 -2.14 13.80 -12.54
CA LEU A 65 -2.40 13.12 -11.26
C LEU A 65 -1.67 13.80 -10.10
N LYS A 66 -0.46 14.33 -10.35
CA LYS A 66 0.29 15.06 -9.33
C LYS A 66 -0.49 16.28 -8.84
N ASN A 67 -1.05 17.07 -9.76
CA ASN A 67 -1.80 18.28 -9.42
C ASN A 67 -3.09 17.97 -8.64
N ASP A 68 -3.81 16.91 -9.02
CA ASP A 68 -4.99 16.44 -8.29
C ASP A 68 -4.59 15.92 -6.91
N GLY A 69 -3.50 15.15 -6.85
CA GLY A 69 -3.00 14.55 -5.62
C GLY A 69 -2.44 15.54 -4.62
N GLU A 70 -1.71 16.57 -5.04
CA GLU A 70 -1.17 17.61 -4.15
C GLU A 70 -2.29 18.34 -3.38
N LYS A 71 -3.47 18.50 -3.97
CA LYS A 71 -4.63 19.12 -3.29
C LYS A 71 -5.17 18.22 -2.17
N ILE A 72 -5.35 16.93 -2.47
CA ILE A 72 -5.86 15.93 -1.54
C ILE A 72 -4.83 15.62 -0.45
N PHE A 73 -3.56 15.54 -0.81
CA PHE A 73 -2.49 15.13 0.09
C PHE A 73 -2.26 16.12 1.23
N LYS A 74 -2.50 17.42 1.01
CA LYS A 74 -2.43 18.45 2.05
C LYS A 74 -3.36 18.18 3.23
N GLU A 75 -4.44 17.44 3.01
CA GLU A 75 -5.44 17.12 4.03
C GLU A 75 -5.06 15.87 4.85
N ILE A 76 -4.02 15.10 4.48
CA ILE A 76 -3.67 13.83 5.19
C ILE A 76 -3.29 14.03 6.64
N GLU A 77 -2.46 15.04 6.96
CA GLU A 77 -2.02 15.23 8.34
C GLU A 77 -3.17 15.70 9.25
N GLU A 78 -4.10 16.50 8.71
CA GLU A 78 -5.29 16.96 9.43
C GLU A 78 -6.28 15.81 9.59
N HIS A 79 -6.59 15.10 8.50
CA HIS A 79 -7.47 13.93 8.50
C HIS A 79 -6.99 12.84 9.47
N ASP A 80 -5.68 12.49 9.47
CA ASP A 80 -5.17 11.46 10.39
C ASP A 80 -5.26 11.93 11.85
N LYS A 81 -5.00 13.21 12.15
CA LYS A 81 -5.18 13.75 13.51
C LYS A 81 -6.65 13.66 13.92
N GLU A 82 -7.57 14.15 13.11
CA GLU A 82 -9.01 14.14 13.41
C GLU A 82 -9.56 12.73 13.59
N THR A 83 -9.24 11.83 12.64
CA THR A 83 -9.69 10.43 12.67
C THR A 83 -9.15 9.69 13.89
N VAL A 84 -7.96 10.03 14.37
CA VAL A 84 -7.30 9.35 15.49
C VAL A 84 -7.65 9.94 16.85
N ILE A 85 -8.13 11.20 16.92
CA ILE A 85 -8.47 11.86 18.19
C ILE A 85 -9.57 11.11 18.95
N THR A 86 -10.57 10.59 18.24
CA THR A 86 -11.74 9.93 18.84
C THR A 86 -11.52 8.46 19.19
N LEU A 87 -10.40 7.87 18.76
CA LEU A 87 -10.11 6.44 18.94
C LEU A 87 -9.37 6.14 20.25
N THR A 88 -9.68 5.01 20.85
CA THR A 88 -8.89 4.39 21.93
C THR A 88 -7.56 3.84 21.40
N THR A 89 -6.64 3.51 22.30
CA THR A 89 -5.33 2.92 21.94
C THR A 89 -5.46 1.63 21.12
N GLU A 90 -6.40 0.74 21.48
CA GLU A 90 -6.59 -0.53 20.76
C GLU A 90 -7.22 -0.30 19.38
N GLU A 91 -8.15 0.65 19.24
CA GLU A 91 -8.73 1.00 17.94
C GLU A 91 -7.69 1.61 17.00
N LYS A 92 -6.81 2.50 17.49
CA LYS A 92 -5.69 3.04 16.71
C LYS A 92 -4.79 1.93 16.21
N LYS A 93 -4.49 0.96 17.06
CA LYS A 93 -3.64 -0.18 16.73
C LYS A 93 -4.29 -1.08 15.68
N ALA A 94 -5.59 -1.37 15.81
CA ALA A 94 -6.36 -2.13 14.84
C ALA A 94 -6.42 -1.42 13.47
N ARG A 95 -6.73 -0.12 13.47
CA ARG A 95 -6.71 0.72 12.25
C ARG A 95 -5.34 0.70 11.59
N ASN A 96 -4.26 0.99 12.33
CA ASN A 96 -2.91 0.99 11.78
C ASN A 96 -2.52 -0.38 11.20
N HIS A 97 -2.93 -1.48 11.84
CA HIS A 97 -2.70 -2.82 11.31
C HIS A 97 -3.41 -3.03 9.96
N LYS A 98 -4.67 -2.61 9.85
CA LYS A 98 -5.44 -2.64 8.59
C LYS A 98 -4.77 -1.78 7.51
N LEU A 99 -4.39 -0.54 7.83
CA LEU A 99 -3.74 0.39 6.91
C LEU A 99 -2.37 -0.11 6.43
N ILE A 100 -1.57 -0.73 7.30
CA ILE A 100 -0.32 -1.38 6.89
C ILE A 100 -0.60 -2.52 5.89
N GLY A 101 -1.68 -3.28 6.10
CA GLY A 101 -2.12 -4.32 5.17
C GLY A 101 -2.49 -3.77 3.79
N ILE A 102 -3.20 -2.64 3.74
CA ILE A 102 -3.51 -1.93 2.50
C ILE A 102 -2.24 -1.35 1.86
N GLY A 103 -1.36 -0.73 2.65
CA GLY A 103 -0.07 -0.22 2.20
C GLY A 103 0.80 -1.29 1.54
N ALA A 104 0.73 -2.54 2.00
CA ALA A 104 1.43 -3.66 1.38
C ALA A 104 1.01 -3.93 -0.07
N LEU A 105 -0.19 -3.51 -0.49
CA LEU A 105 -0.62 -3.61 -1.90
C LEU A 105 0.21 -2.68 -2.80
N PHE A 106 0.59 -1.49 -2.30
CA PHE A 106 1.46 -0.56 -3.02
C PHE A 106 2.87 -1.10 -3.14
N GLU A 107 3.40 -1.73 -2.09
CA GLU A 107 4.69 -2.41 -2.15
C GLU A 107 4.66 -3.57 -3.15
N ILE A 108 3.59 -4.37 -3.14
CA ILE A 108 3.38 -5.44 -4.13
C ILE A 108 3.38 -4.89 -5.56
N ALA A 109 2.77 -3.73 -5.79
CA ALA A 109 2.73 -3.07 -7.09
C ALA A 109 4.00 -2.28 -7.44
N ASN A 110 5.04 -2.31 -6.59
CA ASN A 110 6.29 -1.56 -6.71
C ASN A 110 6.10 -0.03 -6.76
N LEU A 111 5.15 0.49 -5.99
CA LEU A 111 4.80 1.92 -5.99
C LEU A 111 5.38 2.71 -4.81
N ILE A 112 6.05 2.05 -3.88
CA ILE A 112 6.55 2.68 -2.63
C ILE A 112 7.59 3.80 -2.85
N ASN A 113 8.23 3.83 -4.02
CA ASN A 113 9.25 4.82 -4.38
C ASN A 113 8.73 5.88 -5.35
N ILE A 114 7.43 5.86 -5.69
CA ILE A 114 6.81 6.88 -6.53
C ILE A 114 6.43 8.07 -5.66
N ASN A 115 6.47 9.28 -6.24
CA ASN A 115 5.99 10.49 -5.55
C ASN A 115 4.55 10.29 -5.07
N LEU A 116 4.31 10.62 -3.80
CA LEU A 116 3.05 10.34 -3.12
C LEU A 116 1.89 11.17 -3.66
N ASP A 117 2.12 12.38 -4.17
CA ASP A 117 1.09 13.19 -4.79
C ASP A 117 0.55 12.47 -6.04
N ILE A 118 1.45 11.95 -6.89
CA ILE A 118 1.05 11.15 -8.06
C ILE A 118 0.24 9.92 -7.63
N ILE A 119 0.69 9.21 -6.59
CA ILE A 119 -0.02 8.03 -6.09
C ILE A 119 -1.38 8.40 -5.51
N THR A 120 -1.48 9.53 -4.80
CA THR A 120 -2.72 10.03 -4.21
C THR A 120 -3.72 10.37 -5.30
N GLY A 121 -3.31 11.13 -6.31
CA GLY A 121 -4.14 11.42 -7.48
C GLY A 121 -4.53 10.14 -8.23
N TYR A 122 -3.60 9.18 -8.36
CA TYR A 122 -3.90 7.90 -9.01
C TYR A 122 -4.98 7.12 -8.26
N CYS A 123 -4.83 6.95 -6.95
CA CYS A 123 -5.84 6.33 -6.10
C CYS A 123 -7.19 7.03 -6.26
N TYR A 124 -7.24 8.35 -6.13
CA TYR A 124 -8.47 9.12 -6.28
C TYR A 124 -9.10 8.96 -7.67
N SER A 125 -8.29 8.78 -8.72
CA SER A 125 -8.79 8.55 -10.08
C SER A 125 -9.63 7.28 -10.24
N LEU A 126 -9.55 6.33 -9.31
CA LEU A 126 -10.36 5.11 -9.30
C LEU A 126 -11.85 5.41 -9.26
N HIS A 127 -12.27 6.46 -8.53
CA HIS A 127 -13.68 6.87 -8.44
C HIS A 127 -14.24 7.39 -9.77
N LYS A 128 -13.37 7.82 -10.69
CA LYS A 128 -13.75 8.31 -12.02
C LYS A 128 -13.84 7.20 -13.06
N LYS A 129 -13.64 5.93 -12.68
CA LYS A 129 -13.61 4.78 -13.59
C LYS A 129 -14.98 4.13 -13.73
N ASP A 130 -15.24 3.61 -14.92
CA ASP A 130 -16.48 2.89 -15.22
C ASP A 130 -16.48 1.46 -14.65
N GLN A 131 -17.64 0.82 -14.67
CA GLN A 131 -17.80 -0.53 -14.12
C GLN A 131 -16.94 -1.57 -14.84
N ASN A 132 -16.68 -1.38 -16.15
CA ASN A 132 -15.83 -2.28 -16.93
C ASN A 132 -14.39 -2.25 -16.41
N TYR A 133 -13.85 -1.07 -16.15
CA TYR A 133 -12.54 -0.91 -15.54
C TYR A 133 -12.47 -1.53 -14.15
N ILE A 134 -13.50 -1.34 -13.32
CA ILE A 134 -13.58 -1.94 -11.97
C ILE A 134 -13.57 -3.47 -12.05
N ASN A 135 -14.36 -4.05 -12.96
CA ASN A 135 -14.41 -5.49 -13.18
C ASN A 135 -13.06 -6.05 -13.62
N ASP A 136 -12.39 -5.38 -14.57
CA ASP A 136 -11.06 -5.77 -15.02
C ASP A 136 -10.01 -5.69 -13.90
N CYS A 137 -10.07 -4.66 -13.05
CA CYS A 137 -9.21 -4.56 -11.87
C CYS A 137 -9.43 -5.73 -10.90
N ASN A 138 -10.70 -6.09 -10.63
CA ASN A 138 -11.03 -7.24 -9.78
C ASN A 138 -10.42 -8.54 -10.31
N VAL A 139 -10.56 -8.80 -11.62
CA VAL A 139 -9.97 -9.97 -12.29
C VAL A 139 -8.45 -9.94 -12.18
N LYS A 140 -7.82 -8.82 -12.49
CA LYS A 140 -6.36 -8.66 -12.44
C LYS A 140 -5.79 -8.86 -11.03
N GLY A 141 -6.46 -8.34 -10.02
CA GLY A 141 -6.10 -8.55 -8.61
C GLY A 141 -6.22 -10.02 -8.20
N LYS A 142 -7.33 -10.69 -8.53
CA LYS A 142 -7.52 -12.12 -8.28
C LYS A 142 -6.43 -12.97 -8.92
N LEU A 143 -6.14 -12.71 -10.21
CA LEU A 143 -5.10 -13.43 -10.96
C LEU A 143 -3.71 -13.27 -10.32
N TYR A 144 -3.39 -12.10 -9.76
CA TYR A 144 -2.13 -11.92 -9.04
C TYR A 144 -2.02 -12.86 -7.83
N PHE A 145 -3.06 -12.93 -7.01
CA PHE A 145 -3.04 -13.78 -5.81
C PHE A 145 -3.05 -15.28 -6.14
N LEU A 146 -3.78 -15.70 -7.18
CA LEU A 146 -3.77 -17.08 -7.67
C LEU A 146 -2.35 -17.51 -8.07
N LYS A 147 -1.70 -16.74 -8.95
CA LYS A 147 -0.31 -17.00 -9.39
C LYS A 147 0.69 -17.03 -8.23
N LYS A 148 0.44 -16.27 -7.17
CA LYS A 148 1.30 -16.26 -5.98
C LYS A 148 1.05 -17.48 -5.08
N GLY A 149 -0.19 -17.97 -5.03
CA GLY A 149 -0.57 -19.21 -4.36
C GLY A 149 0.05 -20.43 -5.02
N GLU A 150 -0.03 -20.52 -6.35
CA GLU A 150 0.62 -21.57 -7.15
C GLU A 150 2.14 -21.61 -6.90
N LYS A 151 2.82 -20.46 -6.98
CA LYS A 151 4.27 -20.36 -6.69
C LYS A 151 4.66 -20.75 -5.26
N LYS A 152 3.74 -20.69 -4.28
CA LYS A 152 4.00 -21.15 -2.90
C LYS A 152 3.86 -22.66 -2.78
N ASN A 153 2.96 -23.26 -3.55
CA ASN A 153 2.77 -24.72 -3.57
C ASN A 153 3.92 -25.40 -4.34
N ASP A 154 4.40 -24.81 -5.44
CA ASP A 154 5.55 -25.32 -6.19
C ASP A 154 6.84 -25.35 -5.34
N LYS A 155 7.02 -24.38 -4.44
CA LYS A 155 8.16 -24.32 -3.52
C LYS A 155 8.09 -25.31 -2.35
N LYS A 156 6.94 -25.95 -2.11
CA LYS A 156 6.79 -26.98 -1.07
C LYS A 156 7.04 -28.40 -1.60
N ASN A 157 7.10 -28.55 -2.92
CA ASN A 157 7.29 -29.83 -3.61
C ASN A 157 8.73 -30.02 -4.14
N ILE A 158 9.71 -29.30 -3.58
CA ILE A 158 11.15 -29.43 -3.87
C ILE A 158 11.88 -29.73 -2.57
#